data_AF-A0A7G9TET0-F1
#
_entry.id   AF-A0A7G9TET0-F1
#
_cell.length_a   1.000
_cell.length_b   1.000
_cell.length_c   1.000
_cell.angle_alpha   90.00
_cell.angle_beta   90.00
_cell.angle_gamma   90.00
#
_symmetry.space_group_name_H-M   'P 1'
#
loop_
_entity.id
_entity.type
_entity.pdbx_description
1 polymer ?
#
loop_
_entity_poly.entity_id
_entity_poly.type
_entity_poly.pdbx_seq_one_letter_code
_entity_poly.pdbx_strand_id
1 'polypeptide(L)'
;MDLLSLDQFAGCLHETFSADLQGMQIAFVLVEALPLPNTGPDGQRAPFSLVFHNDSALLFPQQTYRMQHPRLGGVDIFLVPVAQDKTGFLYQAVFN
;
A
#
# COMPACT_ATOMS: atom_id res chain seq x y z
N MET A 1 -4.61 -13.63 13.53
CA MET A 1 -4.52 -12.52 12.56
C MET A 1 -3.27 -11.76 12.94
N ASP A 2 -2.20 -11.92 12.17
CA ASP A 2 -1.02 -11.08 12.35
C ASP A 2 -1.42 -9.62 12.13
N LEU A 3 -1.10 -8.77 13.11
CA LEU A 3 -1.35 -7.36 13.01
C LEU A 3 -0.33 -6.78 12.04
N LEU A 4 -0.79 -6.25 10.90
CA LEU A 4 0.07 -5.52 9.99
C LEU A 4 0.79 -4.40 10.76
N SER A 5 2.03 -4.07 10.46
CA SER A 5 2.75 -2.99 11.15
C SER A 5 3.60 -2.17 10.19
N LEU A 6 3.90 -0.94 10.57
CA LEU A 6 4.81 -0.08 9.80
C LEU A 6 6.16 -0.78 9.58
N ASP A 7 6.70 -1.44 10.61
CA ASP A 7 8.00 -2.13 10.54
C ASP A 7 8.01 -3.24 9.47
N GLN A 8 6.93 -4.04 9.41
CA GLN A 8 6.78 -5.08 8.39
C GLN A 8 6.80 -4.51 6.96
N PHE A 9 6.10 -3.39 6.73
CA PHE A 9 6.07 -2.75 5.42
C PHE A 9 7.34 -1.96 5.10
N ALA A 10 7.94 -1.29 6.08
CA ALA A 10 9.21 -0.59 5.91
C ALA A 10 10.31 -1.57 5.47
N GLY A 11 10.28 -2.80 5.98
CA GLY A 11 11.15 -3.88 5.52
C GLY A 11 10.90 -4.35 4.08
N CYS A 12 9.82 -3.91 3.43
CA CYS A 12 9.45 -4.24 2.05
C CYS A 12 9.54 -3.02 1.11
N LEU A 13 10.23 -1.94 1.52
CA LEU A 13 10.42 -0.76 0.67
C LEU A 13 11.12 -1.12 -0.64
N HIS A 14 10.62 -0.56 -1.73
CA HIS A 14 10.98 -0.82 -3.12
C HIS A 14 10.71 -2.26 -3.61
N GLU A 15 10.02 -3.08 -2.81
CA GLU A 15 9.56 -4.40 -3.24
C GLU A 15 8.18 -4.30 -3.92
N THR A 16 7.89 -5.29 -4.77
CA THR A 16 6.66 -5.34 -5.57
C THR A 16 5.56 -6.13 -4.87
N PHE A 17 4.39 -5.53 -4.82
CA PHE A 17 3.13 -6.13 -4.41
C PHE A 17 2.28 -6.37 -5.66
N SER A 18 1.80 -7.60 -5.85
CA SER A 18 0.98 -7.96 -7.02
C SER A 18 -0.49 -8.07 -6.63
N ALA A 19 -1.38 -7.37 -7.33
CA ALA A 19 -2.82 -7.49 -7.15
C ALA A 19 -3.46 -8.14 -8.39
N ASP A 20 -4.42 -9.02 -8.18
CA ASP A 20 -5.29 -9.47 -9.28
C ASP A 20 -6.45 -8.49 -9.46
N LEU A 21 -6.61 -7.99 -10.67
CA LEU A 21 -7.79 -7.22 -11.06
C LEU A 21 -8.36 -7.81 -12.34
N GLN A 22 -9.50 -8.49 -12.21
CA GLN A 22 -10.20 -9.13 -13.33
C GLN A 22 -9.30 -10.12 -14.10
N GLY A 23 -8.44 -10.87 -13.41
CA GLY A 23 -7.53 -11.84 -14.01
C GLY A 23 -6.25 -11.23 -14.59
N MET A 24 -6.04 -9.92 -14.43
CA MET A 24 -4.78 -9.25 -14.75
C MET A 24 -3.96 -9.03 -13.48
N GLN A 25 -2.70 -9.46 -13.50
CA GLN A 25 -1.76 -9.17 -12.42
C GLN A 25 -1.19 -7.77 -12.60
N ILE A 26 -1.41 -6.91 -11.61
CA ILE A 26 -0.95 -5.53 -11.57
C ILE A 26 0.13 -5.42 -10.51
N ALA A 27 1.28 -4.85 -10.90
CA ALA A 27 2.39 -4.60 -10.00
C ALA A 27 2.29 -3.22 -9.34
N PHE A 28 2.49 -3.16 -8.03
CA PHE A 28 2.60 -1.93 -7.26
C PHE A 28 3.91 -1.98 -6.46
N VAL A 29 4.78 -1.01 -6.64
CA VAL A 29 6.04 -0.93 -5.90
C VAL A 29 5.82 -0.06 -4.67
N LEU A 30 6.13 -0.56 -3.48
CA LEU A 30 6.08 0.25 -2.26
C LEU A 30 7.22 1.27 -2.29
N VAL A 31 6.91 2.56 -2.43
CA VAL A 31 7.93 3.63 -2.52
C VAL A 31 8.07 4.44 -1.25
N GLU A 32 7.07 4.40 -0.36
CA GLU A 32 7.11 5.12 0.91
C GLU A 32 6.35 4.37 1.99
N ALA A 33 6.89 4.38 3.21
CA ALA A 33 6.25 3.86 4.42
C ALA A 33 6.60 4.78 5.58
N LEU A 34 5.64 5.55 6.07
CA LEU A 34 5.88 6.60 7.06
C LEU A 34 4.89 6.55 8.22
N PRO A 35 5.33 6.83 9.46
CA PRO A 35 4.41 7.02 10.58
C PRO A 35 3.56 8.28 10.35
N LEU A 36 2.31 8.24 10.81
CA LEU A 36 1.43 9.40 10.85
C LEU A 36 1.32 9.92 12.30
N PRO A 37 0.99 11.20 12.50
CA PRO A 37 0.77 11.75 13.83
C PRO A 37 -0.31 10.94 14.57
N ASN A 38 0.04 10.42 15.75
CA ASN A 38 -0.92 9.74 16.61
C ASN A 38 -1.70 10.79 17.41
N THR A 39 -2.92 11.10 16.97
CA THR A 39 -3.85 12.00 17.65
C THR A 39 -4.94 11.25 18.43
N GLY A 40 -4.87 9.92 18.46
CA GLY A 40 -5.82 9.06 19.18
C GLY A 40 -5.52 8.93 20.67
N PRO A 41 -6.46 8.38 21.47
CA PRO A 41 -6.24 8.08 22.87
C PRO A 41 -5.09 7.07 23.08
N ASP A 42 -4.43 7.16 24.24
CA ASP A 42 -3.38 6.23 24.65
C ASP A 42 -3.80 4.75 24.48
N GLY A 43 -2.94 3.96 23.85
CA GLY A 43 -3.16 2.54 23.60
C GLY A 43 -3.74 2.20 22.22
N GLN A 44 -4.08 3.19 21.38
CA GLN A 44 -4.36 2.94 19.96
C GLN A 44 -3.06 2.66 19.20
N ARG A 45 -3.15 1.81 18.17
CA ARG A 45 -2.05 1.53 17.25
C ARG A 45 -1.61 2.83 16.60
N ALA A 46 -0.30 3.07 16.53
CA ALA A 46 0.20 4.25 15.84
C ALA A 46 -0.15 4.17 14.35
N PRO A 47 -0.84 5.18 13.79
CA PRO A 47 -1.22 5.15 12.39
C PRO A 47 0.02 5.32 11.50
N PHE A 48 -0.07 4.82 10.28
CA PHE A 48 0.97 5.00 9.27
C PHE A 48 0.37 5.03 7.87
N SER A 49 1.12 5.62 6.93
CA SER A 49 0.79 5.63 5.53
C SER A 49 1.80 4.84 4.72
N LEU A 50 1.31 4.20 3.66
CA LEU A 50 2.12 3.61 2.61
C LEU A 50 1.81 4.33 1.31
N VAL A 51 2.83 4.55 0.47
CA VAL A 51 2.64 4.99 -0.92
C VAL A 51 3.21 3.94 -1.85
N PHE A 52 2.39 3.55 -2.81
CA PHE A 52 2.75 2.63 -3.87
C PHE A 52 2.79 3.37 -5.21
N HIS A 53 3.77 3.03 -6.03
CA HIS A 53 3.83 3.44 -7.44
C HIS A 53 3.33 2.30 -8.31
N ASN A 54 2.55 2.63 -9.33
CA ASN A 54 2.22 1.72 -10.41
C ASN A 54 2.56 2.39 -11.74
N ASP A 55 3.22 1.64 -12.62
CA ASP A 55 3.79 2.11 -13.89
C ASP A 55 2.81 2.08 -15.07
N SER A 56 1.55 1.69 -14.83
CA SER A 56 0.52 1.66 -15.87
C SER A 56 0.19 3.08 -16.33
N ALA A 57 -0.02 3.22 -17.64
CA ALA A 57 -0.62 4.43 -18.21
C ALA A 57 -2.12 4.58 -17.83
N LEU A 58 -2.74 3.52 -17.31
CA LEU A 58 -4.14 3.51 -16.87
C LEU A 58 -4.25 3.80 -15.38
N LEU A 59 -5.22 4.64 -15.03
CA LEU A 59 -5.60 4.88 -13.64
C LEU A 59 -6.43 3.71 -13.12
N PHE A 60 -5.98 3.07 -12.05
CA PHE A 60 -6.75 2.06 -11.34
C PHE A 60 -7.65 2.71 -10.28
N PRO A 61 -8.87 2.17 -10.05
CA PRO A 61 -9.84 2.80 -9.17
C PRO A 61 -9.43 2.72 -7.70
N GLN A 62 -9.99 3.62 -6.89
CA GLN A 62 -9.92 3.53 -5.44
C GLN A 62 -10.75 2.34 -4.93
N GLN A 63 -10.10 1.36 -4.31
CA GLN A 63 -10.75 0.19 -3.72
C GLN A 63 -9.77 -0.60 -2.84
N THR A 64 -10.27 -1.66 -2.21
CA THR A 64 -9.42 -2.66 -1.55
C THR A 64 -8.84 -3.62 -2.58
N TYR A 65 -7.51 -3.73 -2.61
CA TYR A 65 -6.78 -4.69 -3.42
C TYR A 65 -6.27 -5.81 -2.53
N ARG A 66 -6.50 -7.05 -2.95
CA ARG A 66 -5.83 -8.23 -2.36
C ARG A 66 -4.41 -8.31 -2.92
N MET A 67 -3.46 -7.72 -2.23
CA MET A 67 -2.06 -7.64 -2.65
C MET A 67 -1.27 -8.84 -2.16
N GLN A 68 -0.51 -9.46 -3.04
CA GLN A 68 0.37 -10.58 -2.76
C GLN A 68 1.81 -10.07 -2.64
N HIS A 69 2.50 -10.49 -1.58
CA HIS A 69 3.91 -10.20 -1.37
C HIS A 69 4.62 -11.47 -0.85
N PRO A 70 5.85 -11.81 -1.32
CA PRO A 70 6.53 -13.04 -0.93
C PRO A 70 6.71 -13.21 0.59
N ARG A 71 6.91 -12.10 1.33
CA ARG A 71 7.15 -12.12 2.78
C ARG A 71 5.90 -11.97 3.62
N LEU A 72 4.92 -11.20 3.13
CA LEU A 72 3.71 -10.85 3.89
C LEU A 72 2.50 -11.72 3.51
N GLY A 73 2.63 -12.52 2.45
CA GLY A 73 1.52 -13.26 1.87
C GLY A 73 0.48 -12.33 1.24
N GLY A 74 -0.77 -12.78 1.25
CA GLY A 74 -1.90 -11.98 0.77
C GLY A 74 -2.42 -11.04 1.84
N VAL A 75 -2.43 -9.74 1.55
CA VAL A 75 -2.91 -8.67 2.43
C VAL A 75 -3.95 -7.82 1.69
N ASP A 76 -5.03 -7.45 2.38
CA ASP A 76 -6.05 -6.57 1.83
C ASP A 76 -5.69 -5.12 2.15
N ILE A 77 -5.41 -4.32 1.11
CA ILE A 77 -4.97 -2.93 1.24
C ILE A 77 -5.95 -2.02 0.50
N PHE A 78 -6.54 -1.06 1.20
CA PHE A 78 -7.35 -0.02 0.60
C PHE A 78 -6.45 1.05 -0.02
N LEU A 79 -6.44 1.12 -1.36
CA LEU A 79 -5.61 2.05 -2.12
C LEU A 79 -6.46 3.19 -2.67
N VAL A 80 -5.94 4.41 -2.53
CA VAL A 80 -6.51 5.64 -3.08
C VAL A 80 -5.48 6.25 -4.04
N PRO A 81 -5.81 6.51 -5.32
CA PRO A 81 -4.92 7.25 -6.20
C PRO A 81 -4.79 8.70 -5.71
N VAL A 82 -3.55 9.17 -5.53
CA VAL A 82 -3.26 10.50 -4.94
C VAL A 82 -2.52 11.44 -5.89
N ALA A 83 -1.78 10.91 -6.86
CA ALA A 83 -1.05 11.71 -7.84
C ALA A 83 -0.75 10.92 -9.12
N GLN A 84 -0.45 11.64 -10.19
CA GLN A 84 0.15 11.12 -11.42
C GLN A 84 1.57 11.68 -11.53
N ASP A 85 2.54 10.82 -11.87
CA ASP A 85 3.89 11.24 -12.22
C ASP A 85 4.21 10.90 -13.69
N LYS A 86 5.46 11.16 -14.12
CA LYS A 86 5.89 10.91 -15.51
C LYS A 86 5.93 9.43 -15.89
N THR A 87 5.94 8.56 -14.88
CA THR A 87 6.16 7.12 -14.98
C THR A 87 4.95 6.29 -14.57
N GLY A 88 3.85 6.92 -14.14
CA GLY A 88 2.63 6.22 -13.73
C GLY A 88 1.82 6.99 -12.69
N PHE A 89 1.24 6.27 -11.74
CA PHE A 89 0.35 6.81 -10.71
C PHE A 89 0.81 6.39 -9.30
N LEU A 90 0.61 7.29 -8.34
CA LEU A 90 0.85 7.05 -6.92
C LEU A 90 -0.46 6.74 -6.20
N TYR A 91 -0.41 5.73 -5.35
CA TYR A 91 -1.54 5.23 -4.57
C TYR A 91 -1.18 5.20 -3.09
N GLN A 92 -2.04 5.75 -2.25
CA GLN A 92 -1.85 5.79 -0.81
C GLN A 92 -2.75 4.78 -0.11
N ALA A 93 -2.20 4.13 0.91
CA ALA A 93 -2.95 3.43 1.95
C ALA A 93 -2.68 4.09 3.30
N VAL A 94 -3.71 4.17 4.15
CA VAL A 94 -3.60 4.65 5.53
C VAL A 94 -4.10 3.56 6.47
N PHE A 95 -3.29 3.22 7.46
CA PHE A 95 -3.62 2.27 8.52
C PHE A 95 -3.75 3.04 9.83
N ASN A 96 -4.84 2.80 10.55
CA ASN A 96 -5.07 3.30 11.91
C ASN A 96 -4.91 2.17 12.96
#